data_AF-A0A3S1R2H1-F1
#
_entry.id   AF-A0A3S1R2H1-F1
#
_cell.length_a   1.000
_cell.length_b   1.000
_cell.length_c   1.000
_cell.angle_alpha   90.00
_cell.angle_beta   90.00
_cell.angle_gamma   90.00
#
_symmetry.space_group_name_H-M   'P 1'
#
loop_
_entity.id
_entity.type
_entity.pdbx_description
1 polymer ?
#
loop_
_entity_poly.entity_id
_entity_poly.type
_entity_poly.pdbx_seq_one_letter_code
_entity_poly.pdbx_strand_id
1 'polypeptide(L)'
;MSLPLLVAIVALGIALSVAAVHFTGGSKTATLSGADHAKSRFAEDFPDEIVAAVRLTADAGTAFLDIGRGRFGIVHSVGDCFLTRIVTPQDVTILDTGDGNTV
;
A
#
# COMPACT_ATOMS: atom_id res chain seq x y z
N MET A 1 -10.07 32.12 -33.34
CA MET A 1 -9.24 31.19 -32.54
C MET A 1 -9.24 29.85 -33.23
N SER A 2 -8.08 29.28 -33.57
CA SER A 2 -8.01 27.98 -34.27
C SER A 2 -8.24 26.84 -33.28
N LEU A 3 -9.37 26.14 -33.44
CA LEU A 3 -9.72 24.97 -32.63
C LEU A 3 -8.62 23.88 -32.61
N PRO A 4 -7.90 23.60 -33.72
CA PRO A 4 -6.79 22.64 -33.70
C PRO A 4 -5.63 23.05 -32.78
N LEU A 5 -5.31 24.34 -32.73
CA LEU A 5 -4.23 24.87 -31.89
C LEU A 5 -4.60 24.75 -30.41
N LEU A 6 -5.85 25.05 -30.07
CA LEU A 6 -6.36 24.89 -28.70
C LEU A 6 -6.25 23.43 -28.24
N VAL A 7 -6.66 22.48 -29.09
CA VAL A 7 -6.57 21.05 -28.80
C VAL A 7 -5.11 20.62 -28.57
N ALA A 8 -4.18 21.08 -29.41
CA ALA A 8 -2.76 20.75 -29.26
C ALA A 8 -2.18 21.27 -27.93
N ILE A 9 -2.52 22.48 -27.51
CA ILE A 9 -2.05 23.07 -26.25
C ILE A 9 -2.61 22.29 -25.05
N VAL A 10 -3.90 21.92 -25.06
CA VAL A 10 -4.52 21.13 -24.00
C VAL A 10 -3.88 19.74 -23.90
N ALA A 11 -3.70 19.07 -25.04
CA ALA A 11 -3.05 17.75 -25.07
C ALA A 11 -1.63 17.81 -24.51
N LEU A 12 -0.86 18.84 -24.87
CA LEU A 12 0.48 19.06 -24.33
C LEU A 12 0.45 19.29 -22.81
N GLY A 13 -0.49 20.10 -22.30
CA GLY A 13 -0.63 20.35 -20.87
C GLY A 13 -0.96 19.08 -20.07
N ILE A 14 -1.87 18.24 -20.58
CA ILE A 14 -2.22 16.96 -19.96
C ILE A 14 -1.01 16.03 -19.99
N ALA A 15 -0.34 15.90 -21.14
CA ALA A 15 0.84 15.05 -21.29
C ALA A 15 1.96 15.45 -20.32
N LEU A 16 2.23 16.75 -20.17
CA LEU A 16 3.23 17.24 -19.23
C LEU A 16 2.83 16.99 -17.77
N SER A 17 1.55 17.13 -17.42
CA SER A 17 1.05 16.84 -16.08
C SER A 17 1.18 15.36 -15.72
N VAL A 18 0.80 14.47 -16.64
CA VAL A 18 0.95 13.01 -16.48
C VAL A 18 2.42 12.61 -16.39
N ALA A 19 3.26 13.17 -17.27
CA ALA A 19 4.70 12.93 -17.24
C ALA A 19 5.30 13.35 -15.90
N ALA A 20 4.94 14.52 -15.38
CA ALA A 20 5.40 14.99 -14.08
C ALA A 20 5.05 13.99 -12.97
N VAL A 21 3.79 13.56 -12.86
CA VAL A 21 3.35 12.59 -11.82
C VAL A 21 4.06 11.24 -11.97
N HIS A 22 4.26 10.78 -13.21
CA HIS A 22 4.95 9.52 -13.49
C HIS A 22 6.43 9.60 -13.07
N PHE A 23 7.11 10.68 -13.43
CA PHE A 23 8.53 10.87 -13.10
C PHE A 23 8.77 11.18 -11.62
N THR A 24 7.82 11.82 -10.93
CA THR A 24 7.90 12.03 -9.47
C THR A 24 7.50 10.79 -8.67
N GLY A 25 7.18 9.67 -9.34
CA GLY A 25 6.94 8.38 -8.70
C GLY A 25 5.52 8.17 -8.17
N GLY A 26 4.57 9.06 -8.44
CA GLY A 26 3.17 8.91 -8.01
C GLY A 26 2.44 7.72 -8.66
N SER A 27 3.07 7.07 -9.65
CA SER A 27 2.56 5.84 -10.29
C SER A 27 3.28 4.57 -9.83
N LYS A 28 4.27 4.65 -8.93
CA LYS A 28 4.98 3.46 -8.43
C LYS A 28 4.23 2.92 -7.22
N THR A 29 3.95 1.62 -7.25
CA THR A 29 3.41 0.93 -6.08
C THR A 29 4.41 1.01 -4.93
N ALA A 30 3.96 1.46 -3.77
CA ALA A 30 4.78 1.51 -2.57
C ALA A 30 5.14 0.08 -2.16
N THR A 31 6.41 -0.15 -1.82
CA THR A 31 6.88 -1.46 -1.34
C THR A 31 7.48 -1.29 0.03
N LEU A 32 7.24 -2.26 0.91
CA LEU A 32 7.85 -2.30 2.23
C LEU A 32 9.33 -2.67 2.08
N SER A 33 10.21 -1.85 2.65
CA SER A 33 11.66 -2.10 2.60
C SER A 33 12.11 -3.16 3.62
N GLY A 34 11.20 -3.60 4.49
CA GLY A 34 11.46 -4.63 5.49
C GLY A 34 10.50 -4.53 6.68
N ALA A 35 10.72 -5.39 7.66
CA ALA A 35 9.88 -5.50 8.86
C ALA A 35 9.84 -4.20 9.68
N ASP A 36 10.97 -3.49 9.81
CA ASP A 36 11.03 -2.26 10.61
C ASP A 36 10.27 -1.10 9.93
N HIS A 37 10.30 -1.04 8.59
CA HIS A 37 9.49 -0.06 7.85
C HIS A 37 7.99 -0.36 8.02
N ALA A 38 7.58 -1.64 7.95
CA ALA A 38 6.20 -2.03 8.20
C ALA A 38 5.74 -1.65 9.63
N LYS A 39 6.58 -1.90 10.65
CA LYS A 39 6.29 -1.49 12.03
C LYS A 39 6.14 0.02 12.17
N SER A 40 7.08 0.78 11.60
CA SER A 40 7.04 2.24 11.64
C SER A 40 5.76 2.78 11.01
N ARG A 41 5.35 2.24 9.85
CA ARG A 41 4.10 2.65 9.21
C ARG A 41 2.86 2.26 10.00
N PHE A 42 2.83 1.06 10.56
CA PHE A 42 1.72 0.66 11.41
C PHE A 42 1.59 1.55 12.66
N ALA A 43 2.71 1.97 13.26
CA ALA A 43 2.74 2.83 14.44
C ALA A 43 2.32 4.29 14.17
N GLU A 44 2.31 4.75 12.90
CA GLU A 44 1.76 6.07 12.55
C GLU A 44 0.25 6.13 12.87
N ASP A 45 -0.47 5.04 12.61
CA ASP A 45 -1.92 4.95 12.85
C ASP A 45 -2.28 4.30 14.20
N PHE A 46 -1.44 3.37 14.69
CA PHE A 46 -1.66 2.63 15.93
C PHE A 46 -0.43 2.70 16.87
N PRO A 47 -0.10 3.87 17.42
CA PRO A 47 1.13 4.08 18.19
C PRO A 47 1.18 3.29 19.52
N ASP A 48 0.02 2.92 20.07
CA ASP A 48 -0.09 2.20 21.34
C ASP A 48 0.00 0.67 21.20
N GLU A 49 -0.07 0.14 19.98
CA GLU A 49 -0.06 -1.30 19.74
C GLU A 49 1.38 -1.84 19.66
N ILE A 50 1.63 -2.95 20.36
CA ILE A 50 2.96 -3.58 20.41
C ILE A 50 3.01 -4.73 19.40
N VAL A 51 3.91 -4.61 18.43
CA VAL A 51 4.13 -5.63 17.41
C VAL A 51 5.11 -6.69 17.91
N ALA A 52 4.63 -7.91 18.11
CA ALA A 52 5.44 -9.06 18.53
C ALA A 52 6.22 -9.69 17.37
N ALA A 53 5.60 -9.81 16.19
CA ALA A 53 6.22 -10.41 15.00
C ALA A 53 5.72 -9.73 13.73
N VAL A 54 6.52 -9.79 12.66
CA VAL A 54 6.15 -9.28 11.33
C VAL A 54 6.46 -10.34 10.30
N ARG A 55 5.52 -10.56 9.38
CA ARG A 55 5.71 -11.39 8.18
C ARG A 55 5.42 -10.54 6.95
N LEU A 56 6.29 -10.59 5.96
CA LEU A 56 6.14 -9.86 4.70
C LEU A 56 5.84 -10.84 3.58
N THR A 57 4.96 -10.45 2.68
CA THR A 57 4.77 -11.18 1.43
C THR A 57 6.02 -11.08 0.56
N ALA A 58 6.22 -12.07 -0.32
CA ALA A 58 7.41 -12.16 -1.18
C ALA A 58 7.58 -10.94 -2.11
N ASP A 59 6.48 -10.30 -2.50
CA ASP A 59 6.45 -9.08 -3.31
C ASP A 59 6.67 -7.79 -2.50
N ALA A 60 6.81 -7.90 -1.18
CA ALA A 60 6.91 -6.80 -0.24
C ALA A 60 5.75 -5.78 -0.32
N GLY A 61 4.60 -6.17 -0.90
CA GLY A 61 3.40 -5.34 -0.98
C GLY A 61 2.57 -5.37 0.31
N THR A 62 2.71 -6.42 1.12
CA THR A 62 1.94 -6.59 2.36
C THR A 62 2.82 -7.05 3.52
N ALA A 63 2.53 -6.52 4.71
CA ALA A 63 3.03 -7.07 5.96
C ALA A 63 1.88 -7.38 6.91
N PHE A 64 2.02 -8.52 7.59
CA PHE A 64 1.16 -8.95 8.67
C PHE A 64 1.93 -8.83 9.98
N LEU A 65 1.35 -8.12 10.94
CA LEU A 65 1.95 -7.78 12.22
C LEU A 65 1.16 -8.49 13.32
N ASP A 66 1.80 -9.36 14.09
CA ASP A 66 1.18 -9.94 15.28
C ASP A 66 1.19 -8.89 16.38
N ILE A 67 0.00 -8.45 16.82
CA ILE A 67 -0.19 -7.47 17.90
C ILE A 67 -0.79 -8.12 19.16
N GLY A 68 -0.73 -9.45 19.23
CA GLY A 68 -1.16 -10.24 20.38
C GLY A 68 -2.67 -10.43 20.50
N ARG A 69 -3.05 -11.35 21.40
CA ARG A 69 -4.45 -11.72 21.71
C ARG A 69 -5.24 -12.20 20.47
N GLY A 70 -4.56 -12.79 19.49
CA GLY A 70 -5.17 -13.25 18.25
C GLY A 70 -5.58 -12.13 17.28
N ARG A 71 -5.15 -10.89 17.52
CA ARG A 71 -5.35 -9.76 16.62
C ARG A 71 -4.10 -9.59 15.74
N PHE A 72 -4.32 -9.16 14.51
CA PHE A 72 -3.25 -8.90 13.56
C PHE A 72 -3.38 -7.51 12.97
N GLY A 73 -2.28 -6.78 12.91
CA GLY A 73 -2.14 -5.61 12.06
C GLY A 73 -1.85 -6.03 10.62
N ILE A 74 -2.38 -5.28 9.66
CA ILE A 74 -2.07 -5.39 8.24
C ILE A 74 -1.52 -4.04 7.80
N VAL A 75 -0.43 -4.07 7.05
CA VAL A 75 0.07 -2.93 6.27
C VAL A 75 0.12 -3.38 4.82
N HIS A 76 -0.67 -2.76 3.96
CA HIS A 76 -0.77 -3.14 2.56
C HIS A 76 -0.54 -1.93 1.64
N SER A 77 0.24 -2.11 0.59
CA SER A 77 0.49 -1.09 -0.43
C SER A 77 -0.77 -0.80 -1.24
N VAL A 78 -1.15 0.47 -1.37
CA VAL A 78 -2.25 0.91 -2.24
C VAL A 78 -1.75 2.12 -3.04
N GLY A 79 -1.41 1.91 -4.31
CA GLY A 79 -0.73 2.93 -5.10
C GLY A 79 0.60 3.30 -4.45
N ASP A 80 0.88 4.60 -4.29
CA ASP A 80 2.06 5.13 -3.61
C ASP A 80 1.91 5.24 -2.07
N CYS A 81 0.75 4.84 -1.54
CA CYS A 81 0.41 4.90 -0.12
C CYS A 81 0.37 3.51 0.53
N PHE A 82 0.14 3.49 1.85
CA PHE A 82 -0.12 2.27 2.60
C PHE A 82 -1.47 2.36 3.32
N LEU A 83 -2.23 1.27 3.27
CA LEU A 83 -3.38 1.01 4.12
C LEU A 83 -2.91 0.28 5.37
N THR A 84 -3.29 0.78 6.55
CA THR A 84 -3.13 0.05 7.81
C THR A 84 -4.49 -0.35 8.37
N ARG A 85 -4.57 -1.54 8.97
CA ARG A 85 -5.80 -2.00 9.64
C ARG A 85 -5.49 -3.05 10.70
N ILE A 86 -6.27 -3.06 11.77
CA ILE A 86 -6.34 -4.19 12.72
C ILE A 86 -7.47 -5.13 12.33
N VAL A 87 -7.16 -6.42 12.32
CA VAL A 87 -8.06 -7.51 11.98
C VAL A 87 -8.11 -8.50 13.14
N THR A 88 -9.31 -8.94 13.47
CA THR A 88 -9.61 -9.91 14.52
C THR A 88 -10.14 -11.22 13.91
N PRO A 89 -10.20 -12.32 14.67
CA PRO A 89 -10.76 -13.57 14.14
C PRO A 89 -12.22 -13.45 13.69
N GLN A 90 -12.97 -12.48 14.23
CA GLN A 90 -14.36 -12.24 13.85
C GLN A 90 -14.50 -11.52 12.50
N ASP A 91 -13.45 -10.86 12.04
CA ASP A 91 -13.42 -10.21 10.72
C ASP A 91 -13.17 -11.20 9.57
N VAL A 92 -12.81 -12.46 9.88
CA VAL A 92 -12.48 -13.50 8.90
C VAL A 92 -13.64 -14.50 8.80
N THR A 93 -14.41 -14.40 7.71
CA THR A 93 -15.58 -15.26 7.51
C THR A 93 -15.22 -16.67 7.04
N ILE A 94 -14.23 -16.79 6.13
CA ILE A 94 -13.80 -18.07 5.53
C ILE A 94 -12.30 -18.01 5.30
N LEU A 95 -11.61 -19.12 5.60
CA LEU A 95 -10.22 -19.36 5.22
C LEU A 95 -10.25 -20.34 4.05
N ASP A 96 -9.99 -19.85 2.84
CA ASP A 96 -9.83 -20.69 1.66
C ASP A 96 -8.34 -20.90 1.38
N THR A 97 -7.95 -22.13 1.02
CA THR A 97 -6.55 -22.48 0.66
C THR A 97 -6.37 -22.41 -0.86
N GLY A 98 -7.07 -21.49 -1.50
CA GLY A 98 -6.96 -21.18 -2.93
C GLY A 98 -5.95 -20.05 -3.14
N ASP A 99 -4.94 -20.33 -3.96
CA ASP A 99 -3.84 -19.47 -4.39
C ASP A 99 -2.63 -19.37 -3.42
N GLY A 100 -1.55 -20.06 -3.82
CA GLY A 100 -0.29 -20.21 -3.10
C GLY A 100 0.58 -18.95 -3.06
N ASN A 101 0.01 -17.81 -2.65
CA ASN A 101 0.81 -16.66 -2.28
C ASN A 101 1.33 -16.87 -0.85
N THR A 102 2.51 -17.45 -0.73
CA THR A 102 3.13 -17.77 0.56
C THR A 102 3.62 -16.50 1.27
N VAL A 103 3.20 -16.32 2.54
CA VAL A 103 3.60 -15.26 3.49
C VAL A 103 4.77 -15.73 4.35
#